data_AF-A0A2V6H943-F1
#
_entry.id   AF-A0A2V6H943-F1
#
_cell.length_a   1.000
_cell.length_b   1.000
_cell.length_c   1.000
_cell.angle_alpha   90.00
_cell.angle_beta   90.00
_cell.angle_gamma   90.00
#
_symmetry.space_group_name_H-M   'P 1'
#
loop_
_entity.id
_entity.type
_entity.pdbx_description
1 polymer ?
#
loop_
_entity_poly.entity_id
_entity_poly.type
_entity_poly.pdbx_seq_one_letter_code
_entity_poly.pdbx_strand_id
1 'polypeptide(L)'
;MRQKAPHVFKVIERRRAALIGHFFGKLFIEGQRTGMVRKDVSVKLMIEILLAMVQGIMNPPKIEELGMTPKEGFAGILKIVLEGALAGKARTAG
;
A
#
# COMPACT_ATOMS: atom_id res chain seq x y z
N MET A 1 -5.11 -25.51 -1.53
CA MET A 1 -3.73 -25.94 -1.18
C MET A 1 -3.42 -25.58 0.27
N ARG A 2 -3.00 -26.56 1.09
CA ARG A 2 -2.71 -26.41 2.53
C ARG A 2 -1.35 -25.72 2.71
N GLN A 3 -1.30 -24.57 3.39
CA GLN A 3 -0.07 -23.79 3.61
C GLN A 3 0.95 -24.59 4.44
N LYS A 4 2.10 -24.92 3.84
CA LYS A 4 3.29 -25.40 4.55
C LYS A 4 4.21 -24.19 4.79
N ALA A 5 4.74 -24.06 6.01
CA ALA A 5 5.78 -23.11 6.43
C ALA A 5 5.36 -21.68 6.85
N PRO A 6 4.71 -21.50 8.01
CA PRO A 6 4.44 -20.17 8.61
C PRO A 6 5.69 -19.33 8.90
N HIS A 7 6.88 -19.94 8.99
CA HIS A 7 8.15 -19.22 9.16
C HIS A 7 8.61 -18.50 7.88
N VAL A 8 8.29 -19.03 6.70
CA VAL A 8 8.62 -18.39 5.41
C VAL A 8 7.77 -17.13 5.22
N PHE A 9 6.48 -17.18 5.61
CA PHE A 9 5.60 -16.01 5.61
C PHE A 9 6.16 -14.87 6.46
N LYS A 10 6.65 -15.13 7.68
CA LYS A 10 7.25 -14.07 8.53
C LYS A 10 8.48 -13.40 7.90
N VAL A 11 9.31 -14.15 7.17
CA VAL A 11 10.48 -13.59 6.47
C VAL A 11 10.06 -12.73 5.27
N ILE A 12 9.06 -13.19 4.51
CA ILE A 12 8.48 -12.44 3.39
C ILE A 12 7.87 -11.13 3.90
N GLU A 13 7.13 -11.17 5.02
CA GLU A 13 6.49 -9.99 5.59
C GLU A 13 7.50 -8.95 6.11
N ARG A 14 8.59 -9.39 6.76
CA ARG A 14 9.68 -8.48 7.16
C ARG A 14 10.39 -7.86 5.95
N ARG A 15 10.64 -8.64 4.89
CA ARG A 15 11.21 -8.11 3.64
C ARG A 15 10.27 -7.10 2.98
N ARG A 16 8.97 -7.38 2.96
CA ARG A 16 7.94 -6.51 2.39
C ARG A 16 7.89 -5.17 3.14
N ALA A 17 7.88 -5.19 4.47
CA ALA A 17 7.95 -3.99 5.31
C ALA A 17 9.22 -3.16 5.05
N ALA A 18 10.38 -3.82 4.98
CA ALA A 18 11.65 -3.15 4.71
C ALA A 18 11.71 -2.50 3.32
N LEU A 19 11.21 -3.18 2.28
CA LEU A 19 11.19 -2.64 0.91
C LEU A 19 10.20 -1.48 0.78
N ILE A 20 8.99 -1.61 1.34
CA ILE A 20 7.98 -0.53 1.32
C ILE A 20 8.52 0.70 2.06
N GLY A 21 9.06 0.51 3.27
CA GLY A 21 9.67 1.60 4.03
C GLY A 21 10.83 2.28 3.29
N HIS A 22 11.70 1.50 2.65
CA HIS A 22 12.85 2.02 1.92
C HIS A 22 12.46 2.84 0.68
N PHE A 23 11.58 2.31 -0.17
CA PHE A 23 11.20 2.98 -1.42
C PHE A 23 10.20 4.11 -1.21
N PHE A 24 9.14 3.87 -0.44
CA PHE A 24 8.08 4.87 -0.26
C PHE A 24 8.43 5.93 0.79
N GLY A 25 9.32 5.63 1.75
CA GLY A 25 9.75 6.63 2.71
C GLY A 25 10.46 7.80 2.06
N LYS A 26 11.44 7.53 1.19
CA LYS A 26 12.12 8.59 0.42
C LYS A 26 11.14 9.32 -0.50
N LEU A 27 10.26 8.60 -1.19
CA LEU A 27 9.26 9.18 -2.09
C LEU A 27 8.34 10.18 -1.36
N PHE A 28 7.78 9.79 -0.22
CA PHE A 28 6.86 10.66 0.52
C PHE A 28 7.58 11.83 1.20
N ILE A 29 8.80 11.63 1.72
CA ILE A 29 9.60 12.73 2.27
C ILE A 29 9.90 13.77 1.19
N GLU A 30 10.38 13.32 0.03
CA GLU A 30 10.71 14.22 -1.08
C GLU A 30 9.45 14.88 -1.64
N GLY A 31 8.36 14.13 -1.79
CA GLY A 31 7.07 14.65 -2.21
C GLY A 31 6.53 15.71 -1.23
N GLN A 32 6.72 15.55 0.08
CA GLN A 32 6.37 16.59 1.04
C GLN A 32 7.27 17.81 0.87
N ARG A 33 8.58 17.61 0.69
CA ARG A 33 9.53 18.70 0.48
C ARG A 33 9.18 19.56 -0.74
N THR A 34 8.74 18.94 -1.84
CA THR A 34 8.37 19.59 -3.09
C THR A 34 6.91 20.05 -3.16
N GLY A 35 6.10 19.75 -2.14
CA GLY A 35 4.68 20.11 -2.10
C GLY A 35 3.76 19.20 -2.91
N MET A 36 4.27 18.10 -3.48
CA MET A 36 3.49 17.09 -4.19
C MET A 36 2.73 16.14 -3.25
N VAL A 37 3.19 15.98 -2.01
CA VAL A 37 2.54 15.17 -0.97
C VAL A 37 2.12 16.07 0.18
N ARG A 38 0.90 15.85 0.68
CA ARG A 38 0.31 16.63 1.78
C ARG A 38 1.16 16.54 3.06
N LYS A 39 1.33 17.67 3.76
CA LYS A 39 2.17 17.78 4.96
C LYS A 39 1.42 17.59 6.27
N ASP A 40 0.10 17.61 6.24
CA ASP A 40 -0.78 17.43 7.40
C ASP A 40 -0.90 15.95 7.83
N VAL A 41 -0.43 15.02 7.02
CA VAL A 41 -0.33 13.60 7.35
C VAL A 41 1.15 13.22 7.48
N SER A 42 1.50 12.47 8.53
CA SER A 42 2.90 12.03 8.70
C SER A 42 3.29 10.95 7.68
N VAL A 43 4.51 11.02 7.15
CA VAL A 43 5.07 10.00 6.25
C VAL A 43 5.00 8.60 6.88
N LYS A 44 5.27 8.50 8.19
CA LYS A 44 5.19 7.24 8.93
C LYS A 44 3.80 6.61 8.80
N LEU A 45 2.74 7.40 9.02
CA LEU A 45 1.37 6.91 8.89
C LEU A 45 1.04 6.47 7.45
N MET A 46 1.48 7.22 6.43
CA MET A 46 1.27 6.83 5.03
C MET A 46 1.92 5.47 4.71
N ILE A 47 3.14 5.25 5.20
CA ILE A 47 3.87 3.98 5.00
C ILE A 47 3.16 2.83 5.72
N GLU A 48 2.72 3.03 6.96
CA GLU A 48 2.00 1.99 7.73
C GLU A 48 0.69 1.60 7.04
N ILE A 49 -0.05 2.59 6.51
CA ILE A 49 -1.28 2.34 5.73
C ILE A 49 -0.97 1.52 4.47
N LEU A 50 0.03 1.94 3.70
CA LEU A 50 0.43 1.23 2.49
C LEU A 50 0.86 -0.21 2.81
N LEU A 51 1.67 -0.40 3.86
CA LEU A 51 2.09 -1.72 4.30
C LEU A 51 0.89 -2.59 4.67
N ALA A 52 -0.03 -2.08 5.50
CA ALA A 52 -1.23 -2.79 5.91
C ALA A 52 -2.11 -3.20 4.72
N MET A 53 -2.29 -2.31 3.74
CA MET A 53 -3.04 -2.60 2.51
C MET A 53 -2.37 -3.71 1.68
N VAL A 54 -1.06 -3.63 1.48
CA VAL A 54 -0.30 -4.67 0.77
C VAL A 54 -0.41 -6.00 1.53
N GLN A 55 -0.30 -6.03 2.85
CA GLN A 55 -0.43 -7.26 3.63
C GLN A 55 -1.84 -7.86 3.56
N GLY A 56 -2.87 -7.02 3.70
CA GLY A 56 -4.26 -7.44 3.69
C GLY A 56 -4.73 -7.97 2.34
N ILE A 57 -4.24 -7.38 1.24
CA ILE A 57 -4.69 -7.71 -0.11
C ILE A 57 -3.73 -8.66 -0.82
N MET A 58 -2.40 -8.50 -0.70
CA MET A 58 -1.41 -9.27 -1.48
C MET A 58 -1.11 -10.65 -0.89
N ASN A 59 -2.16 -11.44 -0.71
CA ASN A 59 -2.11 -12.86 -0.39
C ASN A 59 -3.04 -13.65 -1.33
N PRO A 60 -2.72 -14.92 -1.65
CA PRO A 60 -3.47 -15.67 -2.68
C PRO A 60 -4.98 -15.77 -2.41
N PRO A 61 -5.45 -16.10 -1.19
CA PRO A 61 -6.88 -16.19 -0.91
C PRO A 61 -7.62 -14.86 -1.17
N LYS A 62 -7.04 -13.73 -0.74
CA LYS A 62 -7.70 -12.44 -0.89
C LYS A 62 -7.71 -11.95 -2.35
N ILE A 63 -6.64 -12.17 -3.10
CA ILE A 63 -6.58 -11.82 -4.54
C ILE A 63 -7.63 -12.62 -5.33
N GLU A 64 -7.76 -13.91 -5.03
CA GLU A 64 -8.77 -14.78 -5.64
C GLU A 64 -10.19 -14.35 -5.28
N GLU A 65 -10.46 -14.06 -4.00
CA GLU A 65 -11.75 -13.53 -3.53
C GLU A 65 -12.13 -12.22 -4.23
N LEU A 66 -11.16 -11.35 -4.48
CA LEU A 66 -11.37 -10.08 -5.18
C LEU A 66 -11.48 -10.24 -6.70
N GLY A 67 -11.27 -11.45 -7.24
CA GLY A 67 -11.30 -11.70 -8.69
C GLY A 67 -10.20 -10.97 -9.46
N MET A 68 -9.08 -10.68 -8.81
CA MET A 68 -7.98 -9.91 -9.39
C MET A 68 -6.77 -10.79 -9.67
N THR A 69 -5.88 -10.30 -10.52
CA THR A 69 -4.49 -10.75 -10.57
C THR A 69 -3.65 -10.01 -9.50
N PRO A 70 -2.48 -10.55 -9.08
CA PRO A 70 -1.58 -9.82 -8.19
C PRO A 70 -1.16 -8.45 -8.71
N LYS A 71 -1.01 -8.31 -10.04
CA LYS A 71 -0.65 -7.04 -10.67
C LYS A 71 -1.76 -6.00 -10.48
N GLU A 72 -3.01 -6.39 -10.68
CA GLU A 72 -4.17 -5.51 -10.50
C GLU A 72 -4.36 -5.14 -9.04
N GLY A 73 -4.21 -6.09 -8.11
CA GLY A 73 -4.29 -5.82 -6.67
C GLY A 73 -3.25 -4.80 -6.23
N PHE A 74 -2.00 -4.95 -6.64
CA PHE A 74 -0.93 -4.01 -6.29
C PHE A 74 -1.15 -2.62 -6.92
N ALA A 75 -1.54 -2.57 -8.20
CA ALA A 75 -1.84 -1.30 -8.86
C ALA A 75 -3.04 -0.56 -8.21
N GLY A 76 -4.07 -1.31 -7.81
CA GLY A 76 -5.24 -0.77 -7.10
C GLY A 76 -4.86 -0.17 -5.75
N ILE A 77 -4.00 -0.82 -4.98
CA ILE A 77 -3.49 -0.29 -3.70
C ILE A 77 -2.77 1.04 -3.92
N LEU A 78 -1.84 1.11 -4.88
CA LEU A 78 -1.11 2.34 -5.16
C LEU A 78 -2.06 3.46 -5.60
N LYS A 79 -3.03 3.14 -6.45
CA LYS A 79 -4.04 4.11 -6.88
C LYS A 79 -4.80 4.70 -5.70
N ILE A 80 -5.29 3.87 -4.78
CA ILE A 80 -6.03 4.36 -3.62
C ILE A 80 -5.14 5.16 -2.67
N VAL A 81 -3.90 4.72 -2.42
CA VAL A 81 -2.98 5.42 -1.52
C VAL A 81 -2.55 6.78 -2.08
N LEU A 82 -2.32 6.88 -3.39
CA LEU A 82 -1.81 8.09 -4.01
C LEU A 82 -2.91 9.03 -4.51
N GLU A 83 -4.05 8.49 -4.96
CA GLU A 83 -5.14 9.27 -5.57
C GLU A 83 -6.40 9.34 -4.69
N GLY A 84 -6.56 8.44 -3.71
CA GLY A 84 -7.79 8.32 -2.91
C GLY A 84 -8.94 7.61 -3.64
N ALA A 85 -9.97 7.21 -2.88
CA ALA A 85 -11.13 6.48 -3.43
C ALA A 85 -12.18 7.39 -4.08
N LEU A 86 -12.25 8.66 -3.68
CA LEU A 86 -13.27 9.59 -4.17
C LEU A 86 -12.97 10.02 -5.61
N ALA A 87 -14.00 10.05 -6.45
CA ALA A 87 -13.93 10.71 -7.75
C ALA A 87 -13.78 12.23 -7.58
N GLY A 88 -13.23 12.92 -8.59
CA GLY A 88 -12.96 14.36 -8.54
C GLY A 88 -14.16 15.20 -8.07
N LYS A 89 -15.36 14.90 -8.58
CA LYS A 89 -16.62 15.57 -8.20
C LYS A 89 -16.95 15.50 -6.69
N ALA A 90 -16.51 14.45 -6.01
CA ALA A 90 -16.77 14.25 -4.59
C ALA A 90 -15.67 14.84 -3.69
N ARG A 91 -14.49 15.18 -4.25
CA ARG A 91 -13.38 15.77 -3.48
C ARG A 91 -13.57 17.28 -3.25
N THR A 92 -14.29 17.96 -4.14
CA THR A 92 -14.54 19.40 -4.09
C THR A 92 -15.86 19.77 -3.44
N ALA A 93 -16.63 18.77 -3.01
CA ALA A 93 -17.98 18.94 -2.47
C ALA A 93 -18.01 19.12 -0.93
N GLY A 94 -16.85 19.09 -0.26
CA GLY A 94 -16.68 19.36 1.17
C GLY A 94 -15.60 20.41 1.40
#